data_AF-A0A2V6MAQ1-F1
#
_entry.id   AF-A0A2V6MAQ1-F1
#
_cell.length_a   1.000
_cell.length_b   1.000
_cell.length_c   1.000
_cell.angle_alpha   90.00
_cell.angle_beta   90.00
_cell.angle_gamma   90.00
#
_symmetry.space_group_name_H-M   'P 1'
#
loop_
_entity.id
_entity.type
_entity.pdbx_description
1 polymer ?
#
loop_
_entity_poly.entity_id
_entity_poly.type
_entity_poly.pdbx_seq_one_letter_code
_entity_poly.pdbx_strand_id
1 'polypeptide(L)' 'MPTRRRAAEKGLQISNPDKVLYPAGTFTKANVLSYYERVARFLLPHFRNRPVTLKRHPNGVFGETFYEKDAPGFTPG' A
#
# COMPACT_ATOMS: atom_id res chain seq x y z
N MET A 1 9.50 12.86 28.06
CA MET A 1 9.64 12.08 26.81
C MET A 1 8.26 11.61 26.37
N PRO A 2 7.60 12.19 25.35
CA PRO A 2 6.29 11.70 24.99
C PRO A 2 6.43 10.45 24.10
N THR A 3 6.13 9.31 24.71
CA THR A 3 5.95 8.01 24.06
C THR A 3 4.73 8.10 23.13
N ARG A 4 4.93 8.25 21.82
CA ARG A 4 3.85 8.04 20.84
C ARG A 4 3.91 6.62 20.29
N ARG A 5 3.25 5.69 20.99
CA ARG A 5 2.74 4.44 20.39
C ARG A 5 1.22 4.50 20.39
N ARG A 6 0.62 4.51 19.19
CA ARG A 6 -0.64 3.82 18.80
C ARG A 6 -1.10 4.42 17.46
N ALA A 7 -0.72 3.75 16.38
CA ALA A 7 -1.39 3.81 15.09
C ALA A 7 -1.32 2.38 14.50
N ALA A 8 -1.89 1.43 15.22
CA ALA A 8 -2.06 0.04 14.78
C ALA A 8 -3.14 -0.62 15.65
N GLU A 9 -4.37 -0.11 15.63
CA GLU A 9 -5.50 -0.70 16.38
C GLU A 9 -6.59 -1.31 15.50
N LYS A 10 -6.49 -1.18 14.18
CA LYS A 10 -7.29 -1.99 13.24
C LYS A 10 -6.31 -2.75 12.35
N GLY A 11 -6.24 -4.07 12.54
CA GLY A 11 -5.38 -4.93 11.73
C GLY A 11 -5.72 -4.78 10.25
N LEU A 12 -4.70 -4.61 9.40
CA LEU A 12 -4.87 -4.56 7.95
C LEU A 12 -5.24 -5.97 7.45
N GLN A 13 -6.43 -6.14 6.89
CA GLN A 13 -6.77 -7.39 6.19
C GLN A 13 -6.26 -7.36 4.76
N ILE A 14 -5.50 -8.40 4.39
CA ILE A 14 -4.91 -8.53 3.06
C ILE A 14 -5.56 -9.72 2.35
N SER A 15 -6.34 -9.43 1.30
CA SER A 15 -6.84 -10.46 0.39
C SER A 15 -5.77 -10.88 -0.63
N ASN A 16 -5.75 -12.16 -1.00
CA ASN A 16 -4.92 -12.75 -2.05
C ASN A 16 -3.42 -12.38 -1.95
N PRO A 17 -2.75 -12.68 -0.82
CA PRO A 17 -1.34 -12.33 -0.61
C PRO A 17 -0.41 -12.94 -1.66
N ASP A 18 -0.72 -14.15 -2.13
CA ASP A 18 0.10 -14.90 -3.10
C ASP A 18 -0.11 -14.46 -4.56
N LYS A 19 -1.01 -13.50 -4.81
CA LYS A 19 -1.24 -13.00 -6.16
C LYS A 19 0.02 -12.34 -6.70
N VAL A 20 0.55 -12.88 -7.80
CA VAL A 20 1.69 -12.31 -8.53
C VAL A 20 1.26 -11.00 -9.19
N LEU A 21 1.89 -9.88 -8.81
CA LEU A 21 1.65 -8.57 -9.40
C LEU A 21 2.73 -8.19 -10.42
N TYR A 22 3.95 -8.69 -10.25
CA TYR A 22 5.08 -8.47 -11.17
C TYR A 22 5.64 -9.82 -11.65
N PRO A 23 5.18 -10.33 -12.81
CA PRO A 23 5.51 -11.67 -13.29
C PRO A 23 7.00 -11.91 -13.56
N ALA A 24 7.75 -10.88 -13.98
CA ALA A 24 9.17 -11.01 -14.33
C ALA A 24 10.06 -11.53 -13.18
N GLY A 25 9.63 -11.38 -11.93
CA GLY A 25 10.31 -11.93 -10.75
C GLY A 25 9.38 -12.67 -9.80
N THR A 26 8.19 -13.09 -10.27
CA THR A 26 7.15 -13.75 -9.45
C THR A 26 6.80 -12.98 -8.17
N PHE A 27 6.90 -11.64 -8.21
CA PHE A 27 6.77 -10.80 -7.03
C PHE A 27 5.29 -10.63 -6.66
N THR A 28 4.94 -11.06 -5.45
CA THR A 28 3.54 -11.16 -4.99
C THR A 28 3.06 -9.90 -4.28
N LYS A 29 1.74 -9.82 -4.05
CA LYS A 29 1.11 -8.76 -3.25
C LYS A 29 1.69 -8.70 -1.83
N ALA A 30 1.97 -9.85 -1.21
CA ALA A 30 2.65 -9.90 0.09
C ALA A 30 4.07 -9.30 0.02
N ASN A 31 4.81 -9.54 -1.07
CA ASN A 31 6.14 -8.96 -1.24
C ASN A 31 6.08 -7.42 -1.40
N VAL A 32 5.07 -6.90 -2.10
CA VAL A 32 4.84 -5.45 -2.22
C VAL A 32 4.61 -4.82 -0.85
N LEU A 33 3.76 -5.43 -0.01
CA LEU A 33 3.53 -4.95 1.34
C LEU A 33 4.83 -4.97 2.17
N SER A 34 5.53 -6.10 2.18
CA SER A 34 6.80 -6.25 2.91
C SER A 34 7.84 -5.22 2.43
N TYR A 35 7.88 -4.89 1.14
CA TYR A 35 8.72 -3.83 0.61
C TYR A 35 8.35 -2.46 1.21
N TYR A 36 7.06 -2.08 1.15
CA TYR A 36 6.61 -0.80 1.70
C TYR A 36 6.84 -0.69 3.20
N GLU A 37 6.61 -1.77 3.98
CA GLU A 37 6.89 -1.81 5.41
C GLU A 37 8.37 -1.51 5.71
N ARG A 38 9.29 -2.11 4.93
CA ARG A 38 10.74 -1.90 5.10
C ARG A 38 11.17 -0.47 4.79
N VAL A 39 10.59 0.17 3.77
CA VAL A 39 10.97 1.52 3.35
C VAL A 39 10.14 2.64 3.98
N ALA A 40 9.03 2.31 4.65
CA ALA A 40 8.05 3.28 5.17
C ALA A 40 8.69 4.39 6.02
N ARG A 41 9.65 4.04 6.89
CA ARG A 41 10.34 5.02 7.74
C ARG A 41 11.05 6.13 6.97
N PHE A 42 11.53 5.82 5.75
CA PHE A 42 12.20 6.78 4.87
C PHE A 42 11.22 7.45 3.94
N LEU A 43 10.19 6.72 3.50
CA LEU A 43 9.23 7.19 2.51
C LEU A 43 8.18 8.16 3.09
N LEU A 44 7.61 7.84 4.26
CA LEU A 44 6.48 8.58 4.85
C LEU A 44 6.76 10.05 5.18
N PRO A 45 7.95 10.49 5.62
CA PRO A 45 8.25 11.90 5.80
C PRO A 45 8.01 12.75 4.55
N HIS A 46 8.25 12.20 3.36
CA HIS A 46 8.07 12.89 2.09
C HIS A 46 6.60 13.00 1.66
N PHE A 47 5.73 12.13 2.16
CA PHE A 47 4.28 12.15 1.88
C PHE A 47 3.47 12.92 2.92
N ARG A 48 4.09 13.39 4.00
CA ARG A 48 3.39 14.12 5.06
C ARG A 48 2.72 15.37 4.49
N ASN A 49 1.41 15.51 4.74
CA ASN A 49 0.58 16.62 4.29
C ASN A 49 0.57 16.82 2.76
N ARG A 50 0.80 15.75 1.99
CA ARG A 50 0.72 15.76 0.54
C ARG A 50 -0.42 14.85 0.07
N PRO A 51 -1.43 15.38 -0.66
CA PRO A 51 -2.39 14.54 -1.34
C PRO A 51 -1.68 13.58 -2.30
N VAL A 52 -2.13 12.32 -2.34
CA VAL A 52 -1.58 11.29 -3.21
C VAL A 52 -2.65 10.79 -4.17
N THR A 53 -2.30 10.62 -5.43
CA THR A 53 -3.12 9.88 -6.40
C THR A 53 -2.58 8.46 -6.50
N LEU A 54 -3.46 7.47 -6.45
CA LEU A 54 -3.08 6.07 -6.58
C LEU A 54 -3.25 5.62 -8.03
N LYS A 55 -2.23 4.99 -8.61
CA LYS A 55 -2.38 4.17 -9.82
C LYS A 55 -2.51 2.71 -9.39
N ARG A 56 -3.66 2.11 -9.67
CA ARG A 56 -3.99 0.76 -9.16
C ARG A 56 -3.84 -0.28 -10.26
N HIS A 57 -3.27 -1.42 -9.88
CA HIS A 57 -3.08 -2.59 -10.73
C HIS A 57 -3.71 -3.82 -10.07
N PRO A 58 -5.05 -3.94 -10.02
CA PRO A 58 -5.71 -5.03 -9.29
C PRO A 58 -5.32 -6.42 -9.80
N ASN A 59 -4.99 -6.53 -11.09
CA ASN A 59 -4.64 -7.77 -11.79
C ASN A 59 -3.17 -7.82 -12.24
N GLY A 60 -2.29 -7.06 -11.57
CA GLY A 60 -0.86 -7.03 -11.89
C GLY A 60 -0.50 -5.99 -12.95
N VAL A 61 0.80 -5.83 -13.20
CA VAL A 61 1.35 -4.72 -14.00
C VAL A 61 0.96 -4.73 -15.48
N PHE A 62 0.59 -5.89 -16.01
CA PHE A 62 0.14 -6.06 -17.41
C PHE A 62 -1.39 -6.08 -17.56
N GLY A 63 -2.13 -6.03 -16.45
CA GLY A 63 -3.60 -5.98 -16.48
C GLY A 63 -4.14 -4.55 -16.61
N GLU A 64 -5.47 -4.42 -16.55
CA GLU A 64 -6.12 -3.12 -16.50
C GLU A 64 -5.69 -2.29 -15.29
N THR A 65 -5.63 -0.98 -15.51
CA THR A 65 -5.17 -0.01 -14.52
C THR A 65 -6.09 1.20 -14.50
N PHE A 66 -6.21 1.82 -13.33
CA PHE A 66 -6.95 3.07 -13.20
C PHE A 66 -6.29 3.98 -12.18
N TYR A 67 -6.58 5.27 -12.29
CA TYR A 67 -6.18 6.28 -11.31
C TYR A 67 -7.33 6.53 -10.33
N GLU A 68 -7.00 6.58 -9.05
CA GLU A 68 -7.92 6.89 -7.96
C GLU A 68 -7.40 8.13 -7.24
N LYS A 69 -8.13 9.24 -7.39
CA LYS A 69 -7.76 10.57 -6.87
C LYS A 69 -8.47 10.87 -5.56
N ASP A 70 -9.74 10.48 -5.47
CA ASP A 70 -10.57 10.64 -4.28
C ASP A 70 -10.46 9.38 -3.41
N ALA A 71 -10.39 9.57 -2.10
CA ALA A 71 -10.34 8.47 -1.15
C ALA A 71 -11.66 7.66 -1.21
N PRO A 72 -11.62 6.34 -1.48
CA PRO A 72 -12.83 5.53 -1.52
C PRO A 72 -13.54 5.47 -0.16
N GLY A 73 -14.85 5.22 -0.16
CA GLY A 73 -15.65 5.11 1.07
C GLY A 73 -15.23 3.99 2.03
N PHE A 74 -14.47 3.00 1.56
CA PHE A 74 -13.91 1.92 2.37
C PHE A 74 -12.51 2.23 2.95
N THR A 75 -12.00 3.45 2.77
CA THR A 75 -10.69 3.85 3.32
C THR A 75 -10.73 3.80 4.86
N PRO A 76 -9.79 3.11 5.53
CA PRO A 76 -9.72 3.11 6.98
C PRO A 76 -9.49 4.53 7.53
N GLY A 77 -10.29 4.93 8.51
CA GLY A 77 -10.15 6.21 9.22
C GLY A 77 -9.05 6.22 10.27
#